data_AF-A0A1I0QT03-F1
#
_entry.id   AF-A0A1I0QT03-F1
#
_cell.length_a   1.000
_cell.length_b   1.000
_cell.length_c   1.000
_cell.angle_alpha   90.00
_cell.angle_beta   90.00
_cell.angle_gamma   90.00
#
_symmetry.space_group_name_H-M   'P 1'
#
loop_
_entity.id
_entity.type
_entity.pdbx_description
1 polymer ?
#
loop_
_entity_poly.entity_id
_entity_poly.type
_entity_poly.pdbx_seq_one_letter_code
_entity_poly.pdbx_strand_id
1 'polypeptide(L)' 'MNKLTPNIITLNQFKDKHFGKVGTVSRDELDNDYQFFKKIFLKKVSNK' A
#
# COMPACT_ATOMS: atom_id res chain seq x y z
N MET A 1 34.08 -1.24 9.96
CA MET A 1 32.87 -0.47 9.59
C MET A 1 31.72 -1.46 9.48
N ASN A 2 30.84 -1.54 10.48
CA ASN A 2 29.68 -2.44 10.42
C ASN A 2 28.62 -1.81 9.52
N LYS A 3 28.51 -2.33 8.30
CA LYS A 3 27.49 -1.92 7.33
C LYS A 3 26.15 -2.47 7.79
N LEU A 4 25.49 -1.76 8.71
CA LEU A 4 24.06 -1.95 8.97
C LEU A 4 23.34 -1.56 7.68
N THR A 5 22.94 -2.56 6.89
CA THR A 5 22.03 -2.32 5.78
C THR A 5 20.72 -1.84 6.38
N PRO A 6 20.22 -0.64 6.05
CA PRO A 6 18.89 -0.25 6.47
C PRO A 6 17.91 -1.10 5.66
N ASN A 7 17.59 -2.29 6.16
CA ASN A 7 16.55 -3.15 5.59
C ASN A 7 15.13 -2.61 5.87
N ILE A 8 15.07 -1.39 6.44
CA ILE A 8 13.87 -0.61 6.68
C ILE A 8 13.65 0.25 5.44
N ILE A 9 12.57 -0.04 4.73
CA ILE A 9 12.10 0.76 3.60
C ILE A 9 10.76 1.38 3.95
N THR A 10 10.47 2.56 3.39
CA THR A 10 9.16 3.18 3.57
C THR A 10 8.09 2.38 2.83
N LEU A 11 6.84 2.51 3.26
CA LEU A 11 5.71 1.89 2.55
C LEU A 11 5.72 2.26 1.07
N ASN A 12 6.01 3.53 0.74
CA ASN A 12 6.10 4.01 -0.64
C ASN A 12 7.24 3.36 -1.42
N GLN A 13 8.42 3.19 -0.81
CA GLN A 13 9.55 2.50 -1.46
C GLN A 13 9.25 1.02 -1.74
N PHE A 14 8.61 0.33 -0.80
CA PHE A 14 8.14 -1.05 -1.02
C PHE A 14 7.14 -1.09 -2.18
N LYS A 15 6.14 -0.23 -2.08
CA LYS A 15 5.09 -0.06 -3.06
C LYS A 15 5.68 0.19 -4.45
N ASP A 16 6.65 1.09 -4.59
CA ASP A 16 7.24 1.48 -5.87
C ASP A 16 8.07 0.35 -6.48
N LYS A 17 8.79 -0.38 -5.63
CA LYS A 17 9.60 -1.55 -6.03
C LYS A 17 8.75 -2.70 -6.58
N HIS A 18 7.57 -2.93 -6.02
CA HIS A 18 6.76 -4.12 -6.32
C HIS A 18 5.61 -3.87 -7.30
N PHE A 19 5.04 -2.67 -7.32
CA PHE A 19 3.83 -2.36 -8.10
C PHE A 19 4.03 -1.17 -9.07
N GLY A 20 5.25 -0.62 -9.14
CA GLY A 20 5.55 0.58 -9.93
C GLY A 20 5.14 1.87 -9.25
N LYS A 21 5.34 3.02 -9.90
CA LYS A 21 5.02 4.35 -9.35
C LYS A 21 3.51 4.62 -9.38
N VAL A 22 3.07 5.67 -8.69
CA VAL A 22 1.69 6.20 -8.79
C VAL A 22 1.30 6.43 -10.27
N GLY A 23 0.12 5.92 -10.67
CA GLY A 23 -0.38 6.00 -12.04
C GLY A 23 -0.02 4.80 -12.94
N THR A 24 0.68 3.79 -12.43
CA THR A 24 0.77 2.50 -13.11
C THR A 24 -0.46 1.66 -12.81
N VAL A 25 -0.89 0.84 -13.78
CA VAL A 25 -2.04 -0.06 -13.63
C VAL A 25 -1.95 -0.89 -12.34
N SER A 26 -0.80 -1.49 -12.05
CA SER A 26 -0.62 -2.32 -10.86
C SER A 26 -0.67 -1.54 -9.53
N ARG A 27 -0.18 -0.29 -9.50
CA ARG A 27 -0.29 0.56 -8.31
C ARG A 27 -1.73 1.02 -8.10
N ASP A 28 -2.41 1.38 -9.19
CA ASP A 28 -3.79 1.87 -9.14
C ASP A 28 -4.75 0.75 -8.72
N GLU A 29 -4.56 -0.48 -9.21
CA GLU A 29 -5.28 -1.67 -8.76
C GLU A 29 -5.09 -1.91 -7.26
N LEU A 30 -3.84 -1.92 -6.78
CA LEU A 30 -3.52 -2.10 -5.35
C LEU A 30 -4.24 -1.07 -4.46
N ASP A 31 -4.18 0.21 -4.84
CA ASP A 31 -4.78 1.27 -4.04
C ASP A 31 -6.31 1.23 -4.11
N ASN A 32 -6.90 0.91 -5.27
CA ASN A 32 -8.34 0.76 -5.42
C ASN A 32 -8.91 -0.40 -4.59
N ASP A 33 -8.26 -1.55 -4.61
CA ASP A 33 -8.67 -2.73 -3.82
C ASP A 33 -8.57 -2.45 -2.31
N TYR A 34 -7.53 -1.73 -1.88
CA TYR A 34 -7.40 -1.30 -0.49
C TYR A 34 -8.54 -0.36 -0.08
N GLN A 35 -8.89 0.62 -0.92
CA GLN A 35 -10.02 1.52 -0.64
C GLN A 35 -11.35 0.77 -0.64
N PHE A 36 -11.53 -0.18 -1.54
CA PHE A 36 -12.71 -1.04 -1.59
C PHE A 36 -12.83 -1.87 -0.31
N PHE A 37 -11.76 -2.52 0.12
CA PHE A 37 -11.68 -3.25 1.38
C PHE A 37 -12.04 -2.34 2.57
N LYS A 38 -11.42 -1.16 2.66
CA LYS A 38 -11.70 -0.17 3.71
C LYS A 38 -13.17 0.25 3.71
N LYS A 39 -13.74 0.52 2.54
CA LYS A 39 -15.14 0.92 2.37
C LYS A 39 -16.11 -0.18 2.81
N ILE A 40 -15.87 -1.43 2.40
CA ILE A 40 -16.71 -2.56 2.81
C ILE A 40 -16.62 -2.77 4.32
N PHE A 41 -15.41 -2.78 4.85
CA PHE A 41 -15.18 -3.12 6.24
C PHE A 41 -15.66 -2.02 7.19
N LEU A 42 -15.33 -0.76 6.92
CA LEU A 42 -15.67 0.35 7.81
C LEU A 42 -17.15 0.77 7.72
N LYS A 43 -17.80 0.66 6.56
CA LYS A 43 -19.25 0.93 6.46
C LYS A 43 -20.10 -0.09 7.23
N LYS A 44 -19.61 -1.32 7.42
CA LYS A 44 -20.25 -2.31 8.30
C LYS A 44 -20.18 -1.92 9.77
N VAL A 45 -19.14 -1.20 10.18
CA VAL A 45 -18.94 -0.77 11.58
C VAL A 45 -19.72 0.50 11.92
N SER A 46 -19.96 1.39 10.95
CA SER A 46 -20.64 2.67 11.18
C SER A 46 -22.19 2.61 11.21
N ASN A 47 -22.81 1.49 10.83
CA ASN A 47 -24.27 1.28 10.86
C ASN A 47 -24.73 0.50 12.10
N LYS A 48 -24.09 0.73 13.26
CA LYS A 48 -24.48 0.11 14.53
C LYS A 48 -24.74 1.16 15.59
#